data_AF-A0A1I5IXY2-F1
#
_entry.id   AF-A0A1I5IXY2-F1
#
_cell.length_a   1.000
_cell.length_b   1.000
_cell.length_c   1.000
_cell.angle_alpha   90.00
_cell.angle_beta   90.00
_cell.angle_gamma   90.00
#
_symmetry.space_group_name_H-M   'P 1'
#
loop_
_entity.id
_entity.type
_entity.pdbx_description
1 polymer ?
#
loop_
_entity_poly.entity_id
_entity_poly.type
_entity_poly.pdbx_seq_one_letter_code
_entity_poly.pdbx_strand_id
1 'polypeptide(L)'
;MQQPVVLPDGLADLPPGPELAVLLAGIDPTRVANHDTVTVLQAWRRQRSHTDAAELAILAEVGHCDPFAPAGRVARLEEAPADCGLEIAAALTLTEVTAWREYALADTLIHRLPTVHASLTAGNIDRAKAMLFADYLEPLTDAQNARICAALLPPAPDLTTGQLRARLRRMVLAVDPEAARRRYRKALQQRRLVCYLDEDGTATLTATGLDPTAAQAACERVDGLARELRAAGHPEPLPAIRADLSTALQDGSLHTLSHEEIVAVMLARATAPDPDTGDPSGTGTDSAISTDTSDSASGTGTDCGPSSPSGSDTGSNAGTGIAAQHGGSREQGADDSDSDSDSD
;
A
#
# COMPACT_ATOMS: atom_id res chain seq x y z
N MET A 1 30.86 -32.54 12.04
CA MET A 1 30.47 -31.17 12.39
C MET A 1 31.71 -30.32 12.34
N GLN A 2 31.71 -29.21 11.61
CA GLN A 2 32.85 -28.28 11.56
C GLN A 2 32.83 -27.38 12.81
N GLN A 3 34.00 -26.95 13.27
CA GLN A 3 34.08 -26.01 14.38
C GLN A 3 33.68 -24.61 13.91
N PRO A 4 32.71 -23.95 14.59
CA PRO A 4 32.24 -22.63 14.18
C PRO A 4 33.32 -21.56 14.40
N VAL A 5 33.29 -20.52 13.59
CA VAL A 5 34.04 -19.29 13.78
C VAL A 5 33.39 -18.50 14.90
N VAL A 6 34.20 -18.02 15.84
CA VAL A 6 33.76 -17.13 16.92
C VAL A 6 33.48 -15.76 16.32
N LEU A 7 32.32 -15.18 16.63
CA LEU A 7 32.00 -13.82 16.21
C LEU A 7 32.96 -12.81 16.85
N PRO A 8 33.30 -11.71 16.17
CA PRO A 8 34.01 -10.62 16.80
C PRO A 8 33.28 -10.12 18.05
N ASP A 9 34.02 -9.91 19.14
CA ASP A 9 33.46 -9.38 20.38
C ASP A 9 32.75 -8.04 20.14
N GLY A 10 31.54 -7.88 20.67
CA GLY A 10 30.78 -6.63 20.56
C GLY A 10 30.04 -6.42 19.22
N LEU A 11 30.03 -7.39 18.29
CA LEU A 11 29.29 -7.28 17.02
C LEU A 11 27.80 -6.92 17.23
N ALA A 12 27.19 -7.43 18.30
CA ALA A 12 25.80 -7.18 18.64
C ALA A 12 25.51 -5.70 18.95
N ASP A 13 26.48 -4.99 19.52
CA ASP A 13 26.34 -3.61 20.03
C ASP A 13 27.07 -2.57 19.18
N LEU A 14 27.91 -3.01 18.23
CA LEU A 14 28.64 -2.10 17.35
C LEU A 14 27.65 -1.28 16.49
N PRO A 15 27.78 0.06 16.47
CA PRO A 15 26.90 0.91 15.67
C PRO A 15 27.14 0.65 14.18
N PRO A 16 26.10 0.80 13.32
CA PRO A 16 26.29 0.67 11.89
C PRO A 16 27.17 1.79 11.34
N GLY A 17 27.92 1.47 10.29
CA GLY A 17 28.94 2.35 9.74
C GLY A 17 30.07 1.58 9.04
N PRO A 18 31.18 2.25 8.70
CA PRO A 18 32.28 1.63 7.97
C PRO A 18 32.93 0.48 8.73
N GLU A 19 33.07 0.59 10.05
CA GLU A 19 33.67 -0.45 10.88
C GLU A 19 32.82 -1.73 10.89
N LEU A 20 31.50 -1.60 11.13
CA LEU A 20 30.59 -2.74 11.11
C LEU A 20 30.53 -3.37 9.70
N ALA A 21 30.51 -2.58 8.63
CA ALA A 21 30.51 -3.08 7.26
C ALA A 21 31.73 -3.97 6.97
N VAL A 22 32.93 -3.54 7.39
CA VAL A 22 34.17 -4.31 7.21
C VAL A 22 34.12 -5.63 7.96
N LEU A 23 33.65 -5.62 9.22
CA LEU A 23 33.51 -6.85 10.01
C LEU A 23 32.51 -7.82 9.37
N LEU A 24 31.34 -7.32 8.97
CA LEU A 24 30.29 -8.14 8.36
C LEU A 24 30.71 -8.75 7.03
N ALA A 25 31.47 -8.02 6.20
CA ALA A 25 31.99 -8.52 4.93
C ALA A 25 32.98 -9.69 5.09
N GLY A 26 33.63 -9.81 6.25
CA GLY A 26 34.55 -10.90 6.57
C GLY A 26 33.90 -12.17 7.13
N ILE A 27 32.60 -12.15 7.43
CA ILE A 27 31.90 -13.28 8.05
C ILE A 27 31.35 -14.23 6.97
N ASP A 28 31.78 -15.50 7.02
CA ASP A 28 31.17 -16.58 6.24
C ASP A 28 29.95 -17.14 7.00
N PRO A 29 28.71 -16.94 6.53
CA PRO A 29 27.50 -17.36 7.25
C PRO A 29 27.40 -18.88 7.43
N THR A 30 28.09 -19.68 6.61
CA THR A 30 28.08 -21.15 6.73
C THR A 30 28.97 -21.65 7.87
N ARG A 31 29.81 -20.78 8.42
CA ARG A 31 30.77 -21.07 9.49
C ARG A 31 30.43 -20.42 10.82
N VAL A 32 29.33 -19.67 10.90
CA VAL A 32 28.80 -19.08 12.14
C VAL A 32 28.00 -20.12 12.91
N ALA A 33 28.07 -20.12 14.23
CA ALA A 33 27.23 -21.00 15.05
C ALA A 33 25.75 -20.67 14.83
N ASN A 34 24.87 -21.69 14.75
CA ASN A 34 23.46 -21.47 14.39
C ASN A 34 22.74 -20.40 15.23
N HIS A 35 23.03 -20.32 16.54
CA HIS A 35 22.42 -19.32 17.42
C HIS A 35 22.95 -17.89 17.17
N ASP A 36 24.19 -17.76 16.72
CA ASP A 36 24.86 -16.50 16.41
C ASP A 36 24.46 -15.92 15.04
N THR A 37 23.90 -16.76 14.15
CA THR A 37 23.43 -16.30 12.82
C THR A 37 22.39 -15.19 12.91
N VAL A 38 21.54 -15.21 13.96
CA VAL A 38 20.54 -14.16 14.19
C VAL A 38 21.20 -12.85 14.59
N THR A 39 22.29 -12.88 15.37
CA THR A 39 23.07 -11.68 15.72
C THR A 39 23.72 -11.07 14.48
N VAL A 40 24.29 -11.89 13.60
CA VAL A 40 24.86 -11.43 12.31
C VAL A 40 23.76 -10.83 11.42
N LEU A 41 22.58 -11.45 11.36
CA LEU A 41 21.43 -10.92 10.62
C LEU A 41 20.96 -9.57 11.17
N GLN A 42 20.87 -9.42 12.49
CA GLN A 42 20.51 -8.15 13.14
C GLN A 42 21.53 -7.05 12.83
N ALA A 43 22.82 -7.36 12.88
CA ALA A 43 23.88 -6.43 12.53
C ALA A 43 23.80 -5.99 11.06
N TRP A 44 23.58 -6.92 10.11
CA TRP A 44 23.31 -6.58 8.71
C TRP A 44 22.06 -5.72 8.53
N ARG A 45 21.00 -5.94 9.30
CA ARG A 45 19.78 -5.12 9.24
C ARG A 45 20.06 -3.67 9.65
N ARG A 46 20.84 -3.45 10.71
CA ARG A 46 21.28 -2.10 11.12
C ARG A 46 22.17 -1.46 10.06
N GLN A 47 23.12 -2.23 9.52
CA GLN A 47 24.02 -1.75 8.47
C GLN A 47 23.26 -1.34 7.20
N ARG A 48 22.29 -2.13 6.75
CA ARG A 48 21.42 -1.78 5.62
C ARG A 48 20.63 -0.51 5.88
N SER A 49 20.08 -0.36 7.07
CA SER A 49 19.31 0.83 7.44
C SER A 49 20.19 2.09 7.38
N HIS A 50 21.42 1.99 7.85
CA HIS A 50 22.41 3.06 7.74
C HIS A 50 22.78 3.42 6.29
N THR A 51 22.99 2.42 5.43
CA THR A 51 23.28 2.68 3.99
C THR A 51 22.07 3.26 3.27
N ASP A 52 20.86 2.77 3.56
CA ASP A 52 19.62 3.31 3.01
C ASP A 52 19.44 4.79 3.41
N ALA A 53 19.79 5.15 4.66
CA ALA A 53 19.74 6.54 5.13
C ALA A 53 20.73 7.47 4.40
N ALA A 54 21.92 6.96 4.09
CA ALA A 54 22.95 7.70 3.37
C ALA A 54 22.53 7.92 1.90
N GLU A 55 21.98 6.90 1.24
CA GLU A 55 21.44 7.02 -0.12
C GLU A 55 20.30 8.04 -0.18
N LEU A 56 19.36 7.99 0.77
CA LEU A 56 18.27 8.97 0.86
C LEU A 56 18.78 10.40 1.05
N ALA A 57 19.86 10.61 1.80
CA ALA A 57 20.45 11.94 1.94
C ALA A 57 21.02 12.46 0.59
N ILE A 58 21.62 11.59 -0.21
CA ILE A 58 22.10 11.95 -1.55
C ILE A 58 20.94 12.20 -2.52
N LEU A 59 19.88 11.37 -2.49
CA LEU A 59 18.70 11.57 -3.33
C LEU A 59 18.04 12.94 -3.07
N ALA A 60 17.91 13.34 -1.80
CA ALA A 60 17.40 14.66 -1.46
C ALA A 60 18.30 15.78 -2.01
N GLU A 61 19.62 15.65 -1.89
CA GLU A 61 20.55 16.66 -2.38
C GLU A 61 20.57 16.75 -3.91
N VAL A 62 20.47 15.63 -4.64
CA VAL A 62 20.33 15.63 -6.11
C VAL A 62 19.15 16.48 -6.54
N GLY A 63 18.02 16.41 -5.84
CA GLY A 63 16.87 17.24 -6.18
C GLY A 63 17.08 18.73 -5.95
N HIS A 64 18.07 19.11 -5.14
CA HIS A 64 18.46 20.50 -4.92
C HIS A 64 19.69 20.93 -5.72
N CYS A 65 20.35 20.07 -6.49
CA CYS A 65 21.48 20.48 -7.32
C CYS A 65 21.02 21.39 -8.46
N ASP A 66 21.82 22.43 -8.77
CA ASP A 66 21.62 23.21 -10.00
C ASP A 66 22.18 22.43 -11.20
N PRO A 67 21.33 21.94 -12.13
CA PRO A 67 21.77 21.12 -13.25
C PRO A 67 22.60 21.88 -14.29
N PHE A 68 22.60 23.22 -14.23
CA PHE A 68 23.37 24.08 -15.14
C PHE A 68 24.72 24.51 -14.55
N ALA A 69 25.04 24.06 -13.33
CA ALA A 69 26.29 24.39 -12.68
C ALA A 69 27.49 23.75 -13.41
N PRO A 70 28.64 24.46 -13.52
CA PRO A 70 29.83 23.88 -14.11
C PRO A 70 30.31 22.63 -13.35
N ALA A 71 30.83 21.64 -14.09
CA ALA A 71 31.37 20.42 -13.50
C ALA A 71 32.41 20.72 -12.40
N GLY A 72 32.35 19.96 -11.30
CA GLY A 72 33.24 20.12 -10.14
C GLY A 72 32.89 21.32 -9.24
N ARG A 73 31.73 21.95 -9.41
CA ARG A 73 31.20 22.98 -8.51
C ARG A 73 30.02 22.44 -7.71
N VAL A 74 29.83 23.03 -6.52
CA VAL A 74 28.65 22.84 -5.70
C VAL A 74 27.76 24.06 -5.91
N ALA A 75 26.57 23.85 -6.45
CA ALA A 75 25.55 24.87 -6.62
C ALA A 75 24.20 24.23 -6.30
N ARG A 76 23.43 24.91 -5.44
CA ARG A 76 22.21 24.37 -4.84
C ARG A 76 21.06 25.33 -5.07
N LEU A 77 19.94 24.82 -5.56
CA LEU A 77 18.66 25.49 -5.69
C LEU A 77 17.96 25.55 -4.33
N GLU A 78 17.25 26.65 -4.07
CA GLU A 78 16.45 26.79 -2.84
C GLU A 78 15.28 25.80 -2.81
N GLU A 79 14.63 25.62 -3.97
CA GLU A 79 13.51 24.69 -4.17
C GLU A 79 13.87 23.69 -5.26
N ALA A 80 13.48 22.44 -5.06
CA ALA A 80 13.66 21.41 -6.07
C ALA A 80 12.70 21.63 -7.25
N PRO A 81 13.18 21.61 -8.49
CA PRO A 81 12.33 21.75 -9.66
C PRO A 81 11.41 20.53 -9.84
N ALA A 82 10.29 20.71 -10.54
CA ALA A 82 9.26 19.67 -10.70
C ALA A 82 9.78 18.39 -11.41
N ASP A 83 10.83 18.52 -12.20
CA ASP A 83 11.47 17.47 -12.99
C ASP A 83 12.77 16.94 -12.39
N CYS A 84 13.09 17.29 -11.13
CA CYS A 84 14.30 16.82 -10.44
C CYS A 84 14.41 15.27 -10.36
N GLY A 85 13.28 14.56 -10.47
CA GLY A 85 13.25 13.10 -10.55
C GLY A 85 13.86 12.52 -11.83
N LEU A 86 14.00 13.29 -12.92
CA LEU A 86 14.52 12.79 -14.19
C LEU A 86 16.03 12.46 -14.12
N GLU A 87 16.81 13.26 -13.40
CA GLU A 87 18.24 12.98 -13.20
C GLU A 87 18.42 11.70 -12.39
N ILE A 88 17.62 11.52 -11.34
CA ILE A 88 17.59 10.30 -10.51
C ILE A 88 17.17 9.09 -11.35
N ALA A 89 16.13 9.24 -12.17
CA ALA A 89 15.63 8.18 -13.06
C ALA A 89 16.73 7.72 -14.03
N ALA A 90 17.41 8.67 -14.68
CA ALA A 90 18.49 8.39 -15.60
C ALA A 90 19.70 7.74 -14.90
N ALA A 91 20.10 8.24 -13.72
CA ALA A 91 21.27 7.75 -13.00
C ALA A 91 21.08 6.34 -12.42
N LEU A 92 19.88 6.01 -11.94
CA LEU A 92 19.58 4.75 -11.27
C LEU A 92 18.81 3.75 -12.15
N THR A 93 18.57 4.08 -13.42
CA THR A 93 17.76 3.26 -14.35
C THR A 93 16.36 2.96 -13.78
N LEU A 94 15.71 4.00 -13.24
CA LEU A 94 14.36 3.91 -12.67
C LEU A 94 13.34 4.51 -13.63
N THR A 95 12.07 4.09 -13.51
CA THR A 95 10.98 4.86 -14.09
C THR A 95 10.87 6.21 -13.40
N GLU A 96 10.42 7.24 -14.12
CA GLU A 96 10.22 8.59 -13.57
C GLU A 96 9.36 8.56 -12.30
N VAL A 97 8.27 7.78 -12.30
CA VAL A 97 7.38 7.62 -11.14
C VAL A 97 8.12 7.02 -9.94
N THR A 98 9.00 6.04 -10.16
CA THR A 98 9.78 5.42 -9.08
C THR A 98 10.82 6.39 -8.55
N ALA A 99 11.55 7.07 -9.43
CA ALA A 99 12.52 8.10 -9.05
C ALA A 99 11.89 9.23 -8.24
N TRP A 100 10.70 9.68 -8.66
CA TRP A 100 9.95 10.69 -7.92
C TRP A 100 9.51 10.21 -6.53
N ARG A 101 9.08 8.96 -6.38
CA ARG A 101 8.74 8.37 -5.07
C ARG A 101 9.96 8.28 -4.15
N GLU A 102 11.10 7.88 -4.71
CA GLU A 102 12.38 7.80 -3.99
C GLU A 102 12.83 9.18 -3.49
N TYR A 103 12.79 10.19 -4.38
CA TYR A 103 13.07 11.57 -4.00
C TYR A 103 12.08 12.11 -2.96
N ALA A 104 10.76 11.90 -3.14
CA ALA A 104 9.75 12.43 -2.23
C ALA A 104 9.91 11.87 -0.80
N LEU A 105 10.28 10.59 -0.68
CA LEU A 105 10.65 10.00 0.61
C LEU A 105 11.90 10.66 1.19
N ALA A 106 12.96 10.79 0.37
CA ALA A 106 14.22 11.39 0.76
C ALA A 106 14.02 12.83 1.28
N ASP A 107 13.38 13.69 0.49
CA ASP A 107 13.06 15.08 0.83
C ASP A 107 12.26 15.16 2.14
N THR A 108 11.23 14.33 2.29
CA THR A 108 10.42 14.27 3.51
C THR A 108 11.25 13.90 4.74
N LEU A 109 12.10 12.87 4.63
CA LEU A 109 12.90 12.41 5.76
C LEU A 109 14.00 13.41 6.15
N ILE A 110 14.61 14.10 5.20
CA ILE A 110 15.67 15.07 5.45
C ILE A 110 15.11 16.39 5.99
N HIS A 111 14.08 16.94 5.34
CA HIS A 111 13.61 18.30 5.62
C HIS A 111 12.45 18.34 6.61
N ARG A 112 11.56 17.35 6.63
CA ARG A 112 10.37 17.35 7.50
C ARG A 112 10.45 16.40 8.68
N LEU A 113 11.14 15.27 8.54
CA LEU A 113 11.22 14.22 9.56
C LEU A 113 12.68 13.87 9.94
N PRO A 114 13.55 14.86 10.28
CA PRO A 114 14.98 14.60 10.50
C PRO A 114 15.26 13.64 11.66
N THR A 115 14.36 13.55 12.65
CA THR A 115 14.49 12.58 13.75
C THR A 115 14.23 11.14 13.30
N VAL A 116 13.40 10.93 12.27
CA VAL A 116 13.18 9.62 11.65
C VAL A 116 14.41 9.23 10.83
N HIS A 117 14.96 10.16 10.03
CA HIS A 117 16.21 9.95 9.31
C HIS A 117 17.38 9.61 10.26
N ALA A 118 17.52 10.32 11.38
CA ALA A 118 18.53 10.00 12.38
C ALA A 118 18.35 8.60 12.98
N SER A 119 17.11 8.17 13.23
CA SER A 119 16.81 6.82 13.72
C SER A 119 17.15 5.73 12.69
N LEU A 120 16.90 5.99 11.41
CA LEU A 120 17.28 5.12 10.29
C LEU A 120 18.81 5.03 10.16
N THR A 121 19.50 6.18 10.24
CA THR A 121 20.97 6.29 10.20
C THR A 121 21.64 5.50 11.33
N ALA A 122 21.04 5.51 12.52
CA ALA A 122 21.51 4.74 13.68
C ALA A 122 21.18 3.23 13.59
N GLY A 123 20.39 2.81 12.59
CA GLY A 123 19.95 1.42 12.43
C GLY A 123 18.86 0.98 13.41
N ASN A 124 18.21 1.92 14.12
CA ASN A 124 17.16 1.62 15.09
C ASN A 124 15.84 1.23 14.41
N ILE A 125 15.56 1.85 13.26
CA ILE A 125 14.45 1.50 12.38
C ILE A 125 14.99 1.16 11.00
N ASP A 126 14.20 0.45 10.21
CA ASP A 126 14.50 0.16 8.82
C ASP A 126 13.71 1.09 7.87
N ARG A 127 14.05 1.01 6.59
CA ARG A 127 13.41 1.80 5.53
C ARG A 127 11.89 1.64 5.48
N ALA A 128 11.36 0.44 5.75
CA ALA A 128 9.91 0.21 5.74
C ALA A 128 9.21 0.93 6.90
N LYS A 129 9.82 0.94 8.09
CA LYS A 129 9.33 1.74 9.22
C LYS A 129 9.46 3.23 8.96
N ALA A 130 10.55 3.70 8.36
CA ALA A 130 10.73 5.10 7.98
C ALA A 130 9.66 5.57 6.97
N MET A 131 9.35 4.74 5.96
CA MET A 131 8.26 4.98 5.01
C MET A 131 6.91 5.14 5.73
N LEU A 132 6.61 4.27 6.71
CA LEU A 132 5.37 4.40 7.49
C LEU A 132 5.28 5.75 8.23
N PHE A 133 6.39 6.26 8.77
CA PHE A 133 6.40 7.61 9.35
C PHE A 133 6.13 8.67 8.28
N ALA A 134 6.83 8.64 7.14
CA ALA A 134 6.61 9.59 6.05
C ALA A 134 5.14 9.61 5.57
N ASP A 135 4.57 8.43 5.27
CA ASP A 135 3.21 8.28 4.76
C ASP A 135 2.14 8.79 5.74
N TYR A 136 2.27 8.48 7.03
CA TYR A 136 1.26 8.82 8.03
C TYR A 136 1.36 10.26 8.53
N LEU A 137 2.56 10.85 8.44
CA LEU A 137 2.85 12.19 8.93
C LEU A 137 2.82 13.27 7.84
N GLU A 138 2.76 12.89 6.55
CA GLU A 138 2.56 13.80 5.41
C GLU A 138 1.48 14.89 5.65
N PRO A 139 0.25 14.57 6.12
CA PRO A 139 -0.83 15.54 6.20
C PRO A 139 -0.81 16.44 7.44
N LEU A 140 0.16 16.24 8.34
CA LEU A 140 0.25 16.93 9.62
C LEU A 140 1.27 18.07 9.59
N THR A 141 1.13 19.02 10.50
CA THR A 141 2.11 20.11 10.66
C THR A 141 3.41 19.61 11.28
N ASP A 142 4.51 20.34 11.07
CA ASP A 142 5.81 19.93 11.59
C ASP A 142 5.82 19.80 13.12
N ALA A 143 5.07 20.66 13.82
CA ALA A 143 4.88 20.56 15.27
C ALA A 143 4.09 19.32 15.71
N GLN A 144 3.12 18.86 14.90
CA GLN A 144 2.41 17.60 15.15
C GLN A 144 3.33 16.40 14.88
N ASN A 145 4.11 16.46 13.81
CA ASN A 145 5.09 15.44 13.43
C ASN A 145 6.15 15.25 14.51
N ALA A 146 6.76 16.34 14.99
CA ALA A 146 7.75 16.30 16.05
C ALA A 146 7.21 15.63 17.32
N ARG A 147 5.96 15.93 17.71
CA ARG A 147 5.31 15.30 18.87
C ARG A 147 5.09 13.80 18.68
N ILE A 148 4.62 13.37 17.50
CA ILE A 148 4.40 11.95 17.23
C ILE A 148 5.72 11.19 17.16
N CYS A 149 6.74 11.74 16.47
CA CYS A 149 8.07 11.16 16.39
C CYS A 149 8.70 11.00 17.77
N ALA A 150 8.66 12.02 18.63
CA ALA A 150 9.21 11.96 19.98
C ALA A 150 8.59 10.84 20.83
N ALA A 151 7.29 10.58 20.68
CA ALA A 151 6.61 9.54 21.43
C ALA A 151 6.76 8.13 20.83
N LEU A 152 6.90 8.02 19.51
CA LEU A 152 6.82 6.73 18.82
C LEU A 152 8.16 6.18 18.31
N LEU A 153 9.17 7.02 18.08
CA LEU A 153 10.51 6.56 17.69
C LEU A 153 11.19 5.71 18.76
N PRO A 154 11.15 6.05 20.07
CA PRO A 154 11.82 5.23 21.10
C PRO A 154 11.34 3.77 21.14
N PRO A 155 10.03 3.45 21.10
CA PRO A 155 9.58 2.06 21.03
C PRO A 155 9.58 1.46 19.62
N ALA A 156 9.84 2.24 18.56
CA ALA A 156 9.74 1.76 17.18
C ALA A 156 10.61 0.52 16.84
N PRO A 157 11.82 0.34 17.39
CA PRO A 157 12.64 -0.85 17.10
C PRO A 157 11.92 -2.16 17.42
N ASP A 158 11.17 -2.19 18.52
CA ASP A 158 10.49 -3.40 19.03
C ASP A 158 9.12 -3.65 18.39
N LEU A 159 8.64 -2.72 17.54
CA LEU A 159 7.34 -2.84 16.90
C LEU A 159 7.46 -3.50 15.53
N THR A 160 6.53 -4.41 15.23
CA THR A 160 6.30 -4.82 13.84
C THR A 160 5.74 -3.66 13.03
N THR A 161 5.88 -3.70 11.71
CA THR A 161 5.30 -2.68 10.80
C THR A 161 3.78 -2.56 10.99
N GLY A 162 3.08 -3.67 11.24
CA GLY A 162 1.65 -3.67 11.55
C GLY A 162 1.31 -2.98 12.87
N GLN A 163 2.07 -3.24 13.93
CA GLN A 163 1.90 -2.57 15.23
C GLN A 163 2.23 -1.07 15.14
N LEU A 164 3.31 -0.72 14.44
CA LEU A 164 3.70 0.67 14.19
C LEU A 164 2.61 1.42 13.43
N ARG A 165 2.09 0.82 12.35
CA ARG A 165 0.97 1.36 11.57
C ARG A 165 -0.26 1.61 12.43
N ALA A 166 -0.64 0.65 13.27
CA ALA A 166 -1.79 0.79 14.16
C ALA A 166 -1.59 1.91 15.20
N ARG A 167 -0.37 2.10 15.71
CA ARG A 167 -0.04 3.20 16.64
C ARG A 167 -0.03 4.56 15.95
N LEU A 168 0.63 4.68 14.79
CA LEU A 168 0.62 5.89 13.95
C LEU A 168 -0.81 6.31 13.63
N ARG A 169 -1.65 5.38 13.15
CA ARG A 169 -3.05 5.68 12.81
C ARG A 169 -3.84 6.24 13.99
N ARG A 170 -3.66 5.66 15.19
CA ARG A 170 -4.31 6.16 16.42
C ARG A 170 -3.82 7.54 16.83
N MET A 171 -2.50 7.77 16.80
CA MET A 171 -1.92 9.06 17.17
C MET A 171 -2.30 10.17 16.20
N VAL A 172 -2.24 9.91 14.89
CA VAL A 172 -2.69 10.85 13.86
C VAL A 172 -4.16 11.21 14.07
N LEU A 173 -5.03 10.23 14.32
CA LEU A 173 -6.45 10.47 14.57
C LEU A 173 -6.70 11.29 15.85
N ALA A 174 -5.91 11.06 16.91
CA ALA A 174 -6.03 11.80 18.15
C ALA A 174 -5.54 13.26 18.02
N VAL A 175 -4.51 13.49 17.20
CA VAL A 175 -3.89 14.81 17.01
C VAL A 175 -4.65 15.67 16.00
N ASP A 176 -5.17 15.05 14.94
CA ASP A 176 -5.98 15.72 13.94
C ASP A 176 -7.16 14.82 13.50
N PRO A 177 -8.29 14.88 14.23
CA PRO A 177 -9.51 14.17 13.86
C PRO A 177 -10.02 14.57 12.47
N GLU A 178 -9.75 15.81 12.03
CA GLU A 178 -10.15 16.31 10.72
C GLU A 178 -9.24 15.79 9.58
N ALA A 179 -8.00 15.40 9.87
CA ALA A 179 -7.11 14.80 8.86
C ALA A 179 -7.70 13.52 8.27
N ALA A 180 -8.42 12.73 9.07
CA ALA A 180 -9.15 11.57 8.58
C ALA A 180 -10.25 11.98 7.58
N ARG A 181 -11.01 13.04 7.90
CA ARG A 181 -12.06 13.56 7.01
C ARG A 181 -11.49 14.18 5.73
N ARG A 182 -10.36 14.90 5.81
CA ARG A 182 -9.66 15.44 4.62
C ARG A 182 -9.17 14.32 3.71
N ARG A 183 -8.53 13.28 4.27
CA ARG A 183 -8.08 12.11 3.51
C ARG A 183 -9.24 11.38 2.85
N TYR A 184 -10.34 11.19 3.57
CA TYR A 184 -11.55 10.61 3.01
C TYR A 184 -12.06 11.40 1.79
N ARG A 185 -12.19 12.72 1.93
CA ARG A 185 -12.61 13.60 0.82
C ARG A 185 -11.64 13.55 -0.37
N LYS A 186 -10.32 13.56 -0.12
CA LYS A 186 -9.30 13.44 -1.18
C LYS A 186 -9.39 12.08 -1.89
N ALA A 187 -9.52 10.99 -1.14
CA ALA A 187 -9.68 9.65 -1.71
C ALA A 187 -10.95 9.54 -2.56
N LEU A 188 -12.05 10.13 -2.11
CA LEU A 188 -13.27 10.24 -2.93
C LEU A 188 -13.07 11.09 -4.18
N GLN A 189 -12.23 12.13 -4.17
CA GLN A 189 -11.95 12.91 -5.39
C GLN A 189 -11.06 12.15 -6.37
N GLN A 190 -10.26 11.20 -5.88
CA GLN A 190 -9.35 10.37 -6.67
C GLN A 190 -9.94 9.00 -7.04
N ARG A 191 -11.28 8.86 -6.94
CA ARG A 191 -12.03 7.68 -7.37
C ARG A 191 -11.70 7.35 -8.81
N ARG A 192 -11.29 6.11 -9.06
CA ARG A 192 -10.98 5.62 -10.41
C ARG A 192 -11.27 4.14 -10.55
N LEU A 193 -11.62 3.75 -11.77
CA LEU A 193 -11.67 2.39 -12.25
C LEU A 193 -10.46 2.19 -13.17
N VAL A 194 -9.62 1.20 -12.88
CA VAL A 194 -8.41 0.91 -13.64
C VAL A 194 -8.46 -0.53 -14.12
N CYS A 195 -8.10 -0.76 -15.38
CA CYS A 195 -7.94 -2.08 -15.98
C CYS A 195 -6.51 -2.17 -16.52
N TYR A 196 -5.80 -3.24 -16.22
CA TYR A 196 -4.45 -3.52 -16.74
C TYR A 196 -4.27 -5.01 -17.00
N LEU A 197 -3.37 -5.34 -17.94
CA LEU A 197 -3.01 -6.71 -18.27
C LEU A 197 -2.00 -7.25 -17.25
N ASP A 198 -2.21 -8.48 -16.82
CA ASP A 198 -1.31 -9.23 -15.96
C ASP A 198 -0.29 -10.01 -16.81
N GLU A 199 0.83 -10.43 -16.19
CA GLU A 199 1.93 -11.12 -16.89
C GLU A 199 1.51 -12.48 -17.48
N ASP A 200 0.49 -13.10 -16.91
CA ASP A 200 -0.07 -14.37 -17.36
C ASP A 200 -1.07 -14.21 -18.52
N GLY A 201 -1.23 -12.99 -19.05
CA GLY A 201 -2.16 -12.67 -20.13
C GLY A 201 -3.61 -12.49 -19.67
N THR A 202 -3.87 -12.55 -18.37
CA THR A 202 -5.17 -12.16 -17.80
C THR A 202 -5.24 -10.64 -17.60
N ALA A 203 -6.34 -10.14 -17.05
CA ALA A 203 -6.50 -8.73 -16.77
C ALA A 203 -7.09 -8.50 -15.39
N THR A 204 -6.57 -7.49 -14.70
CA THR A 204 -7.08 -7.05 -13.41
C THR A 204 -7.90 -5.77 -13.57
N LEU A 205 -9.15 -5.82 -13.08
CA LEU A 205 -10.05 -4.67 -12.98
C LEU A 205 -10.20 -4.24 -11.53
N THR A 206 -9.80 -3.02 -11.20
CA THR A 206 -9.83 -2.49 -9.82
C THR A 206 -10.55 -1.16 -9.75
N ALA A 207 -11.55 -1.07 -8.86
CA ALA A 207 -12.15 0.20 -8.44
C ALA A 207 -11.52 0.67 -7.11
N THR A 208 -11.07 1.92 -7.04
CA THR A 208 -10.42 2.48 -5.85
C THR A 208 -11.08 3.77 -5.39
N GLY A 209 -10.98 4.06 -4.08
CA GLY A 209 -11.47 5.31 -3.49
C GLY A 209 -13.00 5.40 -3.37
N LEU A 210 -13.73 4.29 -3.50
CA LEU A 210 -15.20 4.27 -3.44
C LEU A 210 -15.73 4.67 -2.05
N ASP A 211 -16.98 5.16 -2.02
CA ASP A 211 -17.73 5.26 -0.77
C ASP A 211 -17.87 3.85 -0.16
N PRO A 212 -17.54 3.65 1.14
CA PRO A 212 -17.53 2.33 1.75
C PRO A 212 -18.90 1.63 1.71
N THR A 213 -19.98 2.38 1.85
CA THR A 213 -21.35 1.84 1.85
C THR A 213 -21.73 1.38 0.45
N ALA A 214 -21.41 2.19 -0.56
CA ALA A 214 -21.66 1.84 -1.95
C ALA A 214 -20.82 0.63 -2.40
N ALA A 215 -19.54 0.57 -2.00
CA ALA A 215 -18.67 -0.56 -2.29
C ALA A 215 -19.17 -1.85 -1.64
N GLN A 216 -19.57 -1.78 -0.37
CA GLN A 216 -20.13 -2.93 0.35
C GLN A 216 -21.43 -3.43 -0.30
N ALA A 217 -22.34 -2.52 -0.65
CA ALA A 217 -23.58 -2.89 -1.34
C ALA A 217 -23.33 -3.56 -2.71
N ALA A 218 -22.33 -3.08 -3.46
CA ALA A 218 -21.92 -3.70 -4.71
C ALA A 218 -21.36 -5.12 -4.49
N CYS A 219 -20.45 -5.28 -3.52
CA CYS A 219 -19.90 -6.58 -3.15
C CYS A 219 -21.00 -7.55 -2.70
N GLU A 220 -21.92 -7.12 -1.84
CA GLU A 220 -23.03 -7.94 -1.35
C GLU A 220 -23.97 -8.40 -2.47
N ARG A 221 -24.26 -7.53 -3.45
CA ARG A 221 -25.04 -7.89 -4.63
C ARG A 221 -24.37 -8.99 -5.43
N VAL A 222 -23.09 -8.83 -5.76
CA VAL A 222 -22.32 -9.85 -6.50
C VAL A 222 -22.25 -11.16 -5.72
N ASP A 223 -21.99 -11.07 -4.41
CA ASP A 223 -21.94 -12.22 -3.51
C ASP A 223 -23.28 -12.97 -3.40
N GLY A 224 -24.39 -12.25 -3.34
CA GLY A 224 -25.74 -12.83 -3.29
C GLY A 224 -26.02 -13.64 -4.56
N LEU A 225 -25.92 -13.00 -5.72
CA LEU A 225 -26.10 -13.62 -7.03
C LEU A 225 -25.16 -14.79 -7.27
N ALA A 226 -23.88 -14.68 -6.88
CA ALA A 226 -22.91 -15.77 -7.04
C ALA A 226 -23.28 -17.01 -6.20
N ARG A 227 -23.81 -16.81 -4.98
CA ARG A 227 -24.31 -17.93 -4.15
C ARG A 227 -25.55 -18.57 -4.76
N GLU A 228 -26.46 -17.78 -5.32
CA GLU A 228 -27.63 -18.28 -6.03
C GLU A 228 -27.24 -19.11 -7.26
N LEU A 229 -26.31 -18.61 -8.07
CA LEU A 229 -25.73 -19.35 -9.21
C LEU A 229 -25.11 -20.67 -8.78
N ARG A 230 -24.32 -20.65 -7.70
CA ARG A 230 -23.70 -21.85 -7.15
C ARG A 230 -24.75 -22.86 -6.66
N ALA A 231 -25.81 -22.39 -6.00
CA ALA A 231 -26.91 -23.24 -5.55
C ALA A 231 -27.73 -23.81 -6.72
N ALA A 232 -27.83 -23.06 -7.82
CA ALA A 232 -28.50 -23.48 -9.05
C ALA A 232 -27.67 -24.43 -9.94
N GLY A 233 -26.45 -24.79 -9.52
CA GLY A 233 -25.64 -25.83 -10.16
C GLY A 233 -24.51 -25.32 -11.07
N HIS A 234 -24.11 -24.04 -10.95
CA HIS A 234 -22.96 -23.53 -11.70
C HIS A 234 -21.68 -24.34 -11.39
N PRO A 235 -20.92 -24.80 -12.41
CA PRO A 235 -19.78 -25.71 -12.22
C PRO A 235 -18.58 -25.06 -11.51
N GLU A 236 -18.28 -23.80 -11.85
CA GLU A 236 -17.11 -23.07 -11.35
C GLU A 236 -17.17 -22.74 -9.84
N PRO A 237 -16.01 -22.60 -9.16
CA PRO A 237 -15.95 -22.20 -7.76
C PRO A 237 -16.41 -20.75 -7.56
N LEU A 238 -16.89 -20.42 -6.36
CA LEU A 238 -17.44 -19.10 -6.02
C LEU A 238 -16.55 -17.90 -6.43
N PRO A 239 -15.21 -17.93 -6.26
CA PRO A 239 -14.36 -16.82 -6.71
C PRO A 239 -14.45 -16.56 -8.22
N ALA A 240 -14.46 -17.60 -9.05
CA ALA A 240 -14.60 -17.47 -10.50
C ALA A 240 -15.98 -16.93 -10.89
N ILE A 241 -17.05 -17.49 -10.30
CA ILE A 241 -18.43 -17.01 -10.51
C ILE A 241 -18.53 -15.50 -10.21
N ARG A 242 -17.95 -15.03 -9.09
CA ARG A 242 -17.98 -13.62 -8.71
C ARG A 242 -17.25 -12.74 -9.72
N ALA A 243 -16.08 -13.18 -10.21
CA ALA A 243 -15.30 -12.44 -11.18
C ALA A 243 -16.09 -12.28 -12.49
N ASP A 244 -16.60 -13.38 -13.05
CA ASP A 244 -17.35 -13.37 -14.31
C ASP A 244 -18.66 -12.59 -14.19
N LEU A 245 -19.38 -12.78 -13.09
CA LEU A 245 -20.61 -12.03 -12.81
C LEU A 245 -20.33 -10.53 -12.65
N SER A 246 -19.27 -10.16 -11.95
CA SER A 246 -18.86 -8.76 -11.78
C SER A 246 -18.55 -8.13 -13.15
N THR A 247 -17.83 -8.83 -14.01
CA THR A 247 -17.54 -8.38 -15.38
C THR A 247 -18.82 -8.21 -16.19
N ALA A 248 -19.72 -9.19 -16.19
CA ALA A 248 -20.99 -9.15 -16.92
C ALA A 248 -21.98 -8.06 -16.40
N LEU A 249 -21.88 -7.70 -15.12
CA LEU A 249 -22.64 -6.57 -14.58
C LEU A 249 -22.03 -5.22 -15.03
N GLN A 250 -20.70 -5.15 -15.15
CA GLN A 250 -19.98 -3.93 -15.51
C GLN A 250 -19.94 -3.65 -17.02
N ASP A 251 -19.92 -4.68 -17.86
CA ASP A 251 -20.02 -4.56 -19.32
C ASP A 251 -21.44 -4.22 -19.80
N GLY A 252 -22.42 -4.26 -18.89
CA GLY A 252 -23.81 -3.92 -19.15
C GLY A 252 -24.65 -5.05 -19.78
N SER A 253 -24.06 -6.22 -20.05
CA SER A 253 -24.75 -7.36 -20.69
C SER A 253 -25.93 -7.89 -19.88
N LEU A 254 -26.01 -7.55 -18.59
CA LEU A 254 -27.06 -7.96 -17.67
C LEU A 254 -28.02 -6.82 -17.26
N HIS A 255 -27.85 -5.60 -17.77
CA HIS A 255 -28.51 -4.39 -17.21
C HIS A 255 -30.04 -4.41 -17.24
N THR A 256 -30.64 -5.04 -18.25
CA THR A 256 -32.10 -5.09 -18.43
C THR A 256 -32.75 -6.36 -17.88
N LEU A 257 -31.95 -7.27 -17.32
CA LEU A 257 -32.39 -8.58 -16.89
C LEU A 257 -32.85 -8.56 -15.42
N SER A 258 -33.91 -9.29 -15.12
CA SER A 258 -34.33 -9.62 -13.77
C SER A 258 -33.34 -10.59 -13.10
N HIS A 259 -33.47 -10.78 -11.78
CA HIS A 259 -32.61 -11.70 -11.02
C HIS A 259 -32.63 -13.13 -11.60
N GLU A 260 -33.82 -13.63 -11.92
CA GLU A 260 -34.00 -14.97 -12.48
C GLU A 260 -33.38 -15.09 -13.89
N GLU A 261 -33.54 -14.06 -14.71
CA GLU A 261 -32.94 -14.01 -16.05
C GLU A 261 -31.41 -13.92 -16.00
N ILE A 262 -30.84 -13.17 -15.05
CA ILE A 262 -29.39 -13.12 -14.83
C ILE A 262 -28.87 -14.52 -14.47
N VAL A 263 -29.53 -15.21 -13.55
CA VAL A 263 -29.14 -16.57 -13.15
C VAL A 263 -29.19 -17.52 -14.35
N ALA A 264 -30.27 -17.48 -15.13
CA ALA A 264 -30.44 -18.32 -16.31
C ALA A 264 -29.36 -18.06 -17.38
N VAL A 265 -29.08 -16.78 -17.69
CA VAL A 265 -28.05 -16.41 -18.68
C VAL A 265 -26.66 -16.84 -18.25
N MET A 266 -26.30 -16.64 -16.98
CA MET A 266 -24.98 -17.01 -16.47
C MET A 266 -24.79 -18.53 -16.42
N LEU A 267 -25.81 -19.31 -16.04
CA LEU A 267 -25.77 -20.77 -16.13
C LEU A 267 -25.63 -21.24 -17.59
N ALA A 268 -26.36 -20.63 -18.52
CA ALA A 268 -26.25 -20.97 -19.93
C ALA A 268 -24.84 -20.71 -20.47
N ARG A 269 -24.21 -19.59 -20.10
CA ARG A 269 -22.81 -19.27 -20.46
C ARG A 269 -21.83 -20.31 -19.94
N ALA A 270 -22.01 -20.79 -18.70
CA ALA A 270 -21.13 -21.80 -18.10
C ALA A 270 -21.25 -23.20 -18.77
N THR A 271 -22.38 -23.47 -19.41
CA THR A 271 -22.62 -24.72 -20.16
C THR A 271 -22.31 -24.62 -21.65
N ALA A 272 -21.99 -23.42 -22.14
CA ALA A 272 -21.65 -23.24 -23.54
C ALA A 272 -20.31 -23.97 -23.84
N PRO A 273 -20.21 -24.71 -24.95
CA PRO A 273 -18.96 -25.36 -25.32
C PRO A 273 -17.87 -24.31 -25.53
N ASP A 274 -16.69 -24.58 -24.99
CA ASP A 274 -15.51 -23.73 -25.12
C ASP A 274 -15.16 -23.58 -26.61
N PRO A 275 -15.16 -22.36 -27.19
CA PRO A 275 -14.82 -22.16 -28.60
C PRO A 275 -13.41 -22.65 -28.97
N ASP A 276 -12.51 -22.81 -27.98
CA ASP A 276 -11.14 -23.32 -28.20
C ASP A 276 -11.02 -24.85 -28.15
N THR A 277 -12.11 -25.59 -27.87
CA THR A 277 -12.12 -27.07 -27.98
C THR A 277 -12.48 -27.59 -29.37
N GLY A 278 -12.45 -26.73 -30.39
CA GLY A 278 -12.54 -27.13 -31.78
C GLY A 278 -11.34 -27.98 -32.22
N ASP A 279 -11.59 -29.25 -32.54
CA ASP A 279 -10.66 -30.16 -33.21
C ASP A 279 -9.95 -29.45 -34.39
N PRO A 280 -8.60 -29.46 -34.48
CA PRO A 280 -7.85 -28.79 -35.55
C PRO A 280 -7.93 -29.57 -36.88
N SER A 281 -9.13 -30.00 -37.29
CA SER A 281 -9.39 -30.57 -38.61
C SER A 281 -10.37 -29.69 -39.38
N GLY A 282 -9.92 -28.50 -39.73
CA GLY A 282 -10.62 -27.57 -40.62
C GLY A 282 -9.65 -27.03 -41.65
N THR A 283 -9.66 -27.66 -42.83
CA THR A 283 -8.90 -27.27 -44.02
C THR A 283 -9.08 -25.80 -44.39
N GLY A 284 -7.98 -25.06 -44.34
CA GLY A 284 -7.55 -24.00 -45.26
C GLY A 284 -8.52 -22.86 -45.60
N THR A 285 -8.09 -21.63 -45.35
CA THR A 285 -7.93 -20.64 -46.42
C THR A 285 -6.87 -19.62 -45.99
N ASP A 286 -5.74 -19.61 -46.71
CA ASP A 286 -4.78 -18.52 -46.70
C ASP A 286 -5.51 -17.23 -47.08
N SER A 287 -5.53 -16.26 -46.18
CA SER A 287 -5.78 -14.87 -46.55
C SER A 287 -4.84 -13.99 -45.76
N ALA A 288 -3.74 -13.69 -46.45
CA ALA A 288 -2.83 -12.61 -46.11
C ALA A 288 -3.63 -11.31 -45.97
N ILE A 289 -3.62 -10.75 -44.77
CA ILE A 289 -3.86 -9.33 -44.56
C ILE A 289 -2.57 -8.78 -43.94
N SER A 290 -1.80 -8.12 -44.80
CA SER A 290 -0.78 -7.18 -44.41
C SER A 290 -1.44 -6.04 -43.64
N THR A 291 -0.93 -5.74 -42.45
CA THR A 291 -1.09 -4.41 -41.86
C THR A 291 0.24 -3.96 -41.27
N ASP A 292 0.63 -2.78 -41.74
CA ASP A 292 1.84 -2.04 -41.45
C ASP A 292 2.18 -1.95 -39.97
N THR A 293 3.45 -2.23 -39.68
CA THR A 293 4.21 -1.60 -38.60
C THR A 293 4.05 -0.08 -38.67
N SER A 294 3.32 0.47 -37.70
CA SER A 294 3.43 1.88 -37.33
C SER A 294 3.73 1.95 -35.84
N ASP A 295 4.93 2.47 -35.58
CA ASP A 295 5.37 2.94 -34.28
C ASP A 295 4.36 3.92 -33.69
N SER A 296 3.92 3.65 -32.47
CA SER A 296 3.43 4.66 -31.52
C SER A 296 3.38 4.05 -30.12
N ALA A 297 4.54 3.96 -29.48
CA ALA A 297 4.63 3.74 -28.05
C ALA A 297 4.35 5.07 -27.31
N SER A 298 3.10 5.30 -26.95
CA SER A 298 2.75 6.19 -25.82
C SER A 298 1.74 5.49 -24.93
N GLY A 299 2.24 4.68 -24.00
CA GLY A 299 1.45 4.04 -22.95
C GLY A 299 1.87 4.60 -21.61
N THR A 300 1.13 5.60 -21.11
CA THR A 300 1.25 6.13 -19.75
C THR A 300 0.70 5.11 -18.75
N GLY A 301 1.55 4.18 -18.32
CA GLY A 301 1.28 3.27 -17.21
C GLY A 301 1.23 4.04 -15.89
N THR A 302 0.03 4.44 -15.47
CA THR A 302 -0.21 5.06 -14.17
C THR A 302 -0.32 3.95 -13.12
N ASP A 303 0.83 3.47 -12.64
CA ASP A 303 0.90 2.51 -11.53
C ASP A 303 0.61 3.19 -10.19
N CYS A 304 -0.62 3.05 -9.71
CA CYS A 304 -0.99 3.29 -8.33
C CYS A 304 -1.92 2.16 -7.84
N GLY A 305 -1.33 1.05 -7.43
CA GLY A 305 -1.98 0.03 -6.59
C GLY A 305 -1.33 0.00 -5.19
N PRO A 306 -2.10 0.15 -4.10
CA PRO A 306 -1.59 -0.13 -2.76
C PRO A 306 -1.58 -1.64 -2.52
N SER A 307 -0.45 -2.16 -2.04
CA SER A 307 -0.30 -3.54 -1.59
C SER A 307 -1.32 -3.87 -0.49
N SER A 308 -2.25 -4.79 -0.76
CA SER A 308 -3.13 -5.35 0.27
C SER A 308 -2.50 -6.62 0.86
N PRO A 309 -2.50 -6.80 2.20
CA PRO A 309 -1.87 -7.94 2.84
C PRO A 309 -2.82 -9.14 2.88
N SER A 310 -2.33 -10.30 2.46
CA SER A 310 -2.92 -11.59 2.82
C SER A 310 -2.50 -11.94 4.25
N GLY A 311 -3.49 -12.14 5.12
CA GLY A 311 -3.31 -12.49 6.53
C GLY A 311 -4.61 -13.06 7.07
N SER A 312 -4.82 -14.35 6.84
CA SER A 312 -5.91 -15.12 7.41
C SER A 312 -5.57 -15.50 8.86
N ASP A 313 -6.24 -14.90 9.84
CA ASP A 313 -6.33 -15.43 11.20
C ASP A 313 -7.80 -15.69 11.53
N THR A 314 -8.15 -16.98 11.54
CA THR A 314 -9.42 -17.49 12.04
C THR A 314 -9.25 -17.84 13.52
N GLY A 315 -9.63 -16.91 14.39
CA GLY A 315 -9.73 -17.13 15.83
C GLY A 315 -11.18 -17.11 16.27
N SER A 316 -11.80 -18.28 16.39
CA SER A 316 -13.08 -18.47 17.06
C SER A 316 -12.97 -18.06 18.53
N ASN A 317 -13.93 -17.27 19.02
CA ASN A 317 -14.38 -17.47 20.39
C ASN A 317 -15.85 -17.08 20.57
N ALA A 318 -16.60 -18.01 21.15
CA ALA A 318 -18.02 -17.94 21.46
C ALA A 318 -18.23 -17.73 22.98
N GLY A 319 -19.37 -17.15 23.33
CA GLY A 319 -19.93 -17.01 24.69
C GLY A 319 -19.57 -15.69 25.38
N THR A 320 -20.46 -14.88 25.96
CA THR A 320 -21.77 -15.10 26.59
C THR A 320 -22.39 -13.69 26.75
N GLY A 321 -23.61 -13.34 26.29
CA GLY A 321 -24.89 -13.54 26.98
C GLY A 321 -25.10 -12.58 28.18
N ILE A 322 -26.06 -11.64 28.07
CA ILE A 322 -26.95 -11.01 29.10
C ILE A 322 -27.50 -9.70 28.46
N ALA A 323 -28.69 -9.72 27.82
CA ALA A 323 -30.05 -9.53 28.38
C ALA A 323 -30.55 -8.08 28.21
N ALA A 324 -31.52 -7.93 27.31
CA ALA A 324 -32.34 -6.74 27.14
C ALA A 324 -33.45 -6.69 28.19
N GLN A 325 -33.78 -5.49 28.69
CA GLN A 325 -35.09 -5.21 29.27
C GLN A 325 -35.67 -3.91 28.72
N HIS A 326 -36.89 -4.06 28.23
CA HIS A 326 -37.84 -3.02 27.87
C HIS A 326 -38.31 -2.22 29.09
N GLY A 327 -38.66 -0.96 28.87
CA GLY A 327 -39.49 -0.18 29.77
C GLY A 327 -39.82 1.20 29.18
N GLY A 328 -40.86 1.28 28.35
CA GLY A 328 -41.44 2.55 27.91
C GLY A 328 -42.63 2.94 28.79
N SER A 329 -42.88 4.25 28.89
CA SER A 329 -44.19 4.95 29.09
C SER A 329 -43.89 6.45 29.33
N ARG A 330 -44.35 7.35 28.44
CA ARG A 330 -45.48 8.30 28.61
C ARG A 330 -45.22 9.41 29.65
N GLU A 331 -45.69 10.66 29.54
CA GLU A 331 -46.34 11.53 28.54
C GLU A 331 -46.50 12.88 29.28
N GLN A 332 -46.54 14.00 28.54
CA GLN A 332 -47.28 15.26 28.82
C GLN A 332 -46.75 16.36 29.76
N GLY A 333 -46.95 17.60 29.27
CA GLY A 333 -47.03 18.88 30.00
C GLY A 333 -45.85 19.81 29.72
N ALA A 334 -45.83 20.66 28.70
CA ALA A 334 -46.61 21.89 28.46
C ALA A 334 -46.26 23.07 29.39
N ASP A 335 -46.11 24.23 28.74
CA ASP A 335 -46.16 25.63 29.18
C ASP A 335 -44.89 26.33 29.71
N ASP A 336 -44.37 27.20 28.81
CA ASP A 336 -44.30 28.66 28.95
C ASP A 336 -43.82 29.27 30.27
N SER A 337 -42.72 30.03 30.21
CA SER A 337 -42.79 31.50 30.31
C SER A 337 -41.41 32.15 30.23
N ASP A 338 -41.40 33.27 29.50
CA ASP A 338 -40.37 34.30 29.43
C ASP A 338 -39.88 34.78 30.80
N SER A 339 -38.61 35.18 30.88
CA SER A 339 -38.25 36.48 31.46
C SER A 339 -36.78 36.83 31.20
N ASP A 340 -36.63 37.99 30.57
CA ASP A 340 -35.44 38.84 30.55
C ASP A 340 -34.76 38.96 31.92
N SER A 341 -33.43 39.04 31.97
CA SER A 341 -32.73 40.18 32.60
C SER A 341 -31.23 40.18 32.34
N ASP A 342 -30.76 41.35 31.95
CA ASP A 342 -29.37 41.80 31.82
C ASP A 342 -28.52 41.70 33.11
N SER A 343 -27.21 41.83 32.89
CA SER A 343 -26.14 42.38 33.76
C SER A 343 -25.52 41.45 34.82
N ASP A 344 -24.29 40.98 34.55
CA ASP A 344 -23.04 41.63 35.01
C ASP A 344 -21.83 41.14 34.19
#